data_AF-A0AAC8UTG8-F1
#
_entry.id   AF-A0AAC8UTG8-F1
#
_cell.length_a   1.000
_cell.length_b   1.000
_cell.length_c   1.000
_cell.angle_alpha   90.00
_cell.angle_beta   90.00
_cell.angle_gamma   90.00
#
_symmetry.space_group_name_H-M   'P 1'
#
loop_
_entity.id
_entity.type
_entity.pdbx_description
1 polymer ?
#
loop_
_entity_poly.entity_id
_entity_poly.type
_entity_poly.pdbx_seq_one_letter_code
_entity_poly.pdbx_strand_id
1 'polypeptide(L)'
;MTQATAGATTAPKMEMSPERAKQVITMTKSIRAHFPELADVSNAQLIYSTWRAFKRIDQTNDSDYSTMANVFFHEIDRHLLNYKFSKAGQGEVISQRFFAILTEIL
;
A
#
# COMPACT_ATOMS: atom_id res chain seq x y z
N MET A 1 7.17 21.75 -39.15
CA MET A 1 8.33 20.91 -38.79
C MET A 1 8.18 20.47 -37.36
N THR A 2 8.31 19.17 -37.15
CA THR A 2 8.05 18.40 -35.92
C THR A 2 9.07 18.70 -34.84
N GLN A 3 8.64 18.83 -33.58
CA GLN A 3 9.41 18.26 -32.46
C GLN A 3 8.48 17.92 -31.30
N ALA A 4 8.15 16.63 -31.19
CA ALA A 4 7.66 16.03 -29.97
C ALA A 4 8.86 15.73 -29.07
N THR A 5 8.81 16.08 -27.78
CA THR A 5 9.65 15.40 -26.79
C THR A 5 8.90 15.21 -25.48
N ALA A 6 8.53 13.95 -25.28
CA ALA A 6 8.40 13.21 -24.03
C ALA A 6 7.64 13.89 -22.87
N GLY A 7 6.41 13.42 -22.64
CA GLY A 7 5.81 13.44 -21.32
C GLY A 7 6.75 12.75 -20.34
N ALA A 8 7.45 13.53 -19.52
CA ALA A 8 8.06 13.04 -18.31
C ALA A 8 6.89 12.53 -17.44
N THR A 9 6.67 11.23 -17.43
CA THR A 9 5.92 10.59 -16.36
C THR A 9 6.77 10.80 -15.11
N THR A 10 6.57 11.92 -14.42
CA THR A 10 7.24 12.19 -13.15
C THR A 10 6.93 11.01 -12.26
N ALA A 11 7.92 10.15 -12.03
CA ALA A 11 7.79 9.09 -11.06
C ALA A 11 7.30 9.78 -9.78
N PRO A 12 6.14 9.39 -9.22
CA PRO A 12 5.54 10.08 -8.10
C PRO A 12 6.58 10.21 -7.00
N LYS A 13 7.02 11.45 -6.75
CA LYS A 13 8.05 11.75 -5.77
C LYS A 13 7.48 11.34 -4.42
N MET A 14 8.11 10.37 -3.76
CA MET A 14 7.71 9.92 -2.42
C MET A 14 8.05 11.00 -1.39
N GLU A 15 7.31 12.11 -1.40
CA GLU A 15 7.45 13.16 -0.40
C GLU A 15 6.69 12.75 0.86
N MET A 16 7.39 12.70 2.00
CA MET A 16 6.91 12.15 3.27
C MET A 16 7.82 12.56 4.43
N SER A 17 7.25 12.85 5.61
CA SER A 17 8.02 13.10 6.85
C SER A 17 8.86 11.88 7.26
N PRO A 18 10.01 12.05 7.92
CA PRO A 18 10.90 10.94 8.29
C PRO A 18 10.23 9.90 9.21
N GLU A 19 9.31 10.32 10.08
CA GLU A 19 8.52 9.41 10.94
C GLU A 19 7.60 8.52 10.11
N ARG A 20 6.91 9.13 9.15
CA ARG A 20 6.03 8.45 8.21
C ARG A 20 6.82 7.50 7.30
N ALA A 21 8.06 7.87 6.90
CA ALA A 21 8.92 6.99 6.12
C ALA A 21 9.31 5.73 6.91
N LYS A 22 9.59 5.86 8.21
CA LYS A 22 9.81 4.71 9.10
C LYS A 22 8.58 3.82 9.17
N GLN A 23 7.38 4.40 9.33
CA GLN A 23 6.13 3.64 9.35
C GLN A 23 5.88 2.86 8.05
N VAL A 24 6.16 3.46 6.89
CA VAL A 24 6.09 2.74 5.60
C VAL A 24 7.02 1.54 5.59
N ILE A 25 8.29 1.72 5.97
CA ILE A 25 9.26 0.61 5.96
C ILE A 25 8.87 -0.49 6.95
N THR A 26 8.44 -0.14 8.17
CA THR A 26 7.97 -1.09 9.18
C THR A 26 6.74 -1.85 8.67
N MET A 27 5.74 -1.13 8.14
CA MET A 27 4.54 -1.72 7.56
C MET A 27 4.88 -2.66 6.40
N THR A 28 5.76 -2.26 5.48
CA THR A 28 6.18 -3.12 4.38
C THR A 28 6.84 -4.42 4.87
N LYS A 29 7.68 -4.35 5.91
CA LYS A 29 8.29 -5.55 6.50
C LYS A 29 7.26 -6.47 7.14
N SER A 30 6.31 -5.93 7.90
CA SER A 30 5.23 -6.73 8.50
C SER A 30 4.31 -7.32 7.44
N ILE A 31 3.96 -6.56 6.39
CA ILE A 31 3.20 -7.10 5.26
C ILE A 31 3.95 -8.28 4.62
N ARG A 32 5.28 -8.14 4.42
CA ARG A 32 6.10 -9.22 3.86
C ARG A 32 6.12 -10.48 4.73
N ALA A 33 6.13 -10.32 6.05
CA ALA A 33 6.13 -11.44 7.00
C ALA A 33 4.76 -12.11 7.10
N HIS A 34 3.68 -11.34 7.06
CA HIS A 34 2.33 -11.84 7.29
C HIS A 34 1.62 -12.29 6.01
N PHE A 35 2.04 -11.85 4.82
CA PHE A 35 1.42 -12.18 3.53
C PHE A 35 2.40 -12.94 2.62
N PRO A 36 2.53 -14.27 2.77
CA PRO A 36 3.30 -15.10 1.83
C PRO A 36 2.81 -14.97 0.38
N GLU A 37 1.55 -14.58 0.16
CA GLU A 37 0.97 -14.35 -1.17
C GLU A 37 1.66 -13.20 -1.92
N LEU A 38 2.37 -12.31 -1.22
CA LEU A 38 3.12 -11.19 -1.79
C LEU A 38 4.61 -11.51 -1.98
N ALA A 39 5.05 -12.75 -1.80
CA ALA A 39 6.47 -13.12 -1.89
C ALA A 39 7.08 -12.78 -3.27
N ASP A 40 6.31 -12.95 -4.34
CA ASP A 40 6.73 -12.67 -5.73
C ASP A 40 6.80 -11.16 -6.04
N VAL A 41 6.11 -10.33 -5.25
CA VAL A 41 6.10 -8.88 -5.45
C VAL A 41 7.47 -8.31 -5.07
N SER A 42 8.03 -7.43 -5.90
CA SER A 42 9.30 -6.78 -5.57
C SER A 42 9.17 -5.84 -4.37
N ASN A 43 10.23 -5.72 -3.56
CA ASN A 43 10.24 -4.82 -2.41
C ASN A 43 9.93 -3.36 -2.83
N ALA A 44 10.41 -2.92 -3.99
CA ALA A 44 10.14 -1.56 -4.49
C ALA A 44 8.64 -1.33 -4.76
N GLN A 45 7.97 -2.29 -5.39
CA GLN A 45 6.52 -2.21 -5.63
C GLN A 45 5.73 -2.26 -4.33
N LEU A 46 6.15 -3.12 -3.39
CA LEU A 46 5.48 -3.23 -2.10
C LEU A 46 5.62 -1.93 -1.28
N ILE A 47 6.83 -1.38 -1.17
CA ILE A 47 7.09 -0.08 -0.53
C ILE A 47 6.24 1.01 -1.18
N TYR A 48 6.20 1.06 -2.51
CA TYR A 48 5.42 2.07 -3.23
C TYR A 48 3.93 1.98 -2.94
N SER A 49 3.35 0.78 -2.96
CA SER A 49 1.93 0.58 -2.61
C SER A 49 1.64 0.89 -1.15
N THR A 50 2.54 0.51 -0.23
CA THR A 50 2.43 0.85 1.19
C THR A 50 2.45 2.37 1.40
N TRP A 51 3.40 3.09 0.77
CA TRP A 51 3.46 4.54 0.81
C TRP A 51 2.18 5.18 0.26
N ARG A 52 1.67 4.66 -0.86
CA ARG A 52 0.46 5.22 -1.49
C ARG A 52 -0.79 5.03 -0.64
N ALA A 53 -0.90 3.90 0.07
CA ALA A 53 -1.96 3.66 1.05
C ALA A 53 -1.87 4.67 2.22
N PHE A 54 -0.69 4.85 2.81
CA PHE A 54 -0.48 5.87 3.85
C PHE A 54 -0.83 7.28 3.36
N LYS A 55 -0.44 7.63 2.13
CA LYS A 55 -0.78 8.93 1.54
C LYS A 55 -2.29 9.12 1.41
N ARG A 56 -3.05 8.09 1.07
CA ARG A 56 -4.53 8.17 1.04
C ARG A 56 -5.12 8.34 2.44
N ILE A 57 -4.61 7.61 3.43
CA ILE A 57 -5.07 7.73 4.82
C ILE A 57 -4.83 9.15 5.36
N ASP A 58 -3.65 9.70 5.09
CA ASP A 58 -3.29 11.07 5.47
C ASP A 58 -4.23 12.11 4.84
N GLN A 59 -4.69 11.86 3.60
CA GLN A 59 -5.66 12.73 2.91
C GLN A 59 -7.08 12.62 3.46
N THR A 60 -7.50 11.46 3.96
CA THR A 60 -8.87 11.30 4.49
C THR A 60 -8.99 11.67 5.97
N ASN A 61 -7.86 11.94 6.65
CA ASN A 61 -7.80 12.24 8.09
C ASN A 61 -8.53 11.18 8.96
N ASP A 62 -8.66 9.96 8.42
CA ASP A 62 -9.27 8.84 9.11
C ASP A 62 -8.29 8.32 10.16
N SER A 63 -8.75 8.25 11.41
CA SER A 63 -8.01 7.61 12.51
C SER A 63 -8.47 6.17 12.77
N ASP A 64 -9.51 5.70 12.07
CA ASP A 64 -10.06 4.36 12.27
C ASP A 64 -9.21 3.30 11.56
N TYR A 65 -8.71 2.33 12.33
CA TYR A 65 -7.87 1.25 11.82
C TYR A 65 -8.59 0.34 10.82
N SER A 66 -9.92 0.18 10.90
CA SER A 66 -10.69 -0.63 9.96
C SER A 66 -10.76 0.07 8.59
N THR A 67 -10.97 1.39 8.58
CA THR A 67 -10.89 2.18 7.35
C THR A 67 -9.50 2.12 6.74
N MET A 68 -8.45 2.30 7.56
CA MET A 68 -7.06 2.18 7.10
C MET A 68 -6.78 0.80 6.51
N ALA A 69 -7.19 -0.27 7.19
CA ALA A 69 -7.01 -1.65 6.74
C ALA A 69 -7.66 -1.90 5.37
N ASN A 70 -8.88 -1.37 5.17
CA ASN A 70 -9.55 -1.43 3.88
C ASN A 70 -8.82 -0.64 2.78
N VAL A 71 -8.21 0.50 3.10
CA VAL A 71 -7.39 1.25 2.13
C VAL A 71 -6.17 0.42 1.73
N PHE A 72 -5.47 -0.19 2.69
CA PHE A 72 -4.33 -1.08 2.42
C PHE A 72 -4.72 -2.29 1.58
N PHE A 73 -5.81 -2.97 1.95
CA PHE A 73 -6.35 -4.10 1.22
C PHE A 73 -6.61 -3.73 -0.24
N HIS A 74 -7.40 -2.69 -0.49
CA HIS A 74 -7.74 -2.29 -1.86
C HIS A 74 -6.51 -1.86 -2.65
N GLU A 75 -5.56 -1.16 -2.03
CA GLU A 75 -4.36 -0.70 -2.74
C GLU A 75 -3.48 -1.88 -3.17
N ILE A 76 -3.28 -2.86 -2.30
CA ILE A 76 -2.45 -4.04 -2.59
C ILE A 76 -3.18 -4.99 -3.55
N ASP A 77 -4.45 -5.28 -3.30
CA ASP A 77 -5.21 -6.20 -4.14
C ASP A 77 -5.36 -5.64 -5.57
N ARG A 78 -5.69 -4.36 -5.70
CA ARG A 78 -5.83 -3.71 -7.01
C ARG A 78 -4.49 -3.58 -7.74
N HIS A 79 -3.46 -3.07 -7.09
CA HIS A 79 -2.24 -2.64 -7.78
C HIS A 79 -1.13 -3.71 -7.82
N LEU A 80 -1.12 -4.66 -6.89
CA LEU A 80 -0.11 -5.72 -6.85
C LEU A 80 -0.66 -7.07 -7.27
N LEU A 81 -1.95 -7.33 -7.02
CA LEU A 81 -2.54 -8.66 -7.22
C LEU A 81 -3.67 -8.71 -8.26
N ASN A 82 -3.98 -7.60 -8.91
CA ASN A 82 -5.02 -7.51 -9.96
C ASN A 82 -6.37 -8.14 -9.54
N TYR A 83 -6.83 -7.77 -8.34
CA TYR A 83 -8.10 -8.20 -7.75
C TYR A 83 -8.15 -9.70 -7.38
N LYS A 84 -7.01 -10.35 -7.14
CA LYS A 84 -6.95 -11.78 -6.79
C LYS A 84 -7.78 -12.10 -5.54
N PHE A 85 -7.64 -11.32 -4.47
CA PHE A 85 -8.35 -11.61 -3.22
C PHE A 85 -9.83 -11.24 -3.30
N SER A 86 -10.13 -10.10 -3.93
CA SER A 86 -11.49 -9.64 -4.19
C SER A 86 -12.28 -10.65 -5.03
N LYS A 87 -11.67 -11.18 -6.11
CA LYS A 87 -12.29 -12.21 -6.96
C LYS A 87 -12.46 -13.55 -6.23
N ALA A 88 -11.59 -13.84 -5.26
CA ALA A 88 -11.69 -15.03 -4.42
C ALA A 88 -12.68 -14.87 -3.24
N GLY A 89 -13.32 -13.72 -3.07
CA GLY A 89 -14.20 -13.44 -1.94
C GLY A 89 -13.48 -13.33 -0.59
N GLN A 90 -12.16 -13.14 -0.60
CA GLN A 90 -11.32 -13.11 0.62
C GLN A 90 -11.12 -11.70 1.19
N GLY A 91 -11.82 -10.69 0.67
CA GLY A 91 -11.54 -9.29 1.00
C GLY A 91 -11.60 -8.97 2.49
N GLU A 92 -12.63 -9.47 3.19
CA GLU A 92 -12.78 -9.23 4.64
C GLU A 92 -11.64 -9.86 5.46
N VAL A 93 -11.30 -11.12 5.19
CA VAL A 93 -10.24 -11.85 5.90
C VAL A 93 -8.87 -11.19 5.68
N ILE A 94 -8.59 -10.75 4.45
CA ILE A 94 -7.34 -10.07 4.12
C ILE A 94 -7.30 -8.67 4.76
N SER A 95 -8.42 -7.94 4.74
CA SER A 95 -8.53 -6.64 5.41
C SER A 95 -8.30 -6.77 6.92
N GLN A 96 -8.86 -7.78 7.58
CA GLN A 96 -8.59 -8.06 9.00
C GLN A 96 -7.11 -8.36 9.29
N ARG A 97 -6.41 -9.03 8.38
CA ARG A 97 -4.95 -9.23 8.50
C ARG A 97 -4.20 -7.89 8.44
N PHE A 98 -4.60 -6.97 7.57
CA PHE A 98 -4.03 -5.62 7.55
C PHE A 98 -4.36 -4.84 8.82
N PHE A 99 -5.58 -4.96 9.34
CA PHE A 99 -5.98 -4.35 10.60
C PHE A 99 -5.05 -4.77 11.75
N ALA A 100 -4.82 -6.08 11.89
CA ALA A 100 -3.94 -6.61 12.95
C ALA A 100 -2.52 -6.03 12.87
N ILE A 101 -1.97 -5.89 11.65
CA ILE A 101 -0.65 -5.28 11.45
C ILE A 101 -0.68 -3.79 11.80
N LEU A 102 -1.73 -3.06 11.41
CA LEU A 102 -1.85 -1.64 11.70
C LEU A 102 -1.93 -1.38 13.20
N THR A 103 -2.70 -2.17 13.95
CA THR A 103 -2.79 -2.05 15.41
C THR A 103 -1.50 -2.41 16.15
N GLU A 104 -0.61 -3.16 15.52
CA GLU A 104 0.71 -3.49 16.08
C GLU A 104 1.75 -2.38 15.84
N ILE A 105 1.59 -1.61 14.75
CA ILE A 105 2.60 -0.65 14.29
C ILE A 105 2.27 0.80 14.65
N LEU A 106 0.99 1.17 14.65
CA LEU A 106 0.50 2.54 14.81
C LEU A 106 -0.15 2.75 16.17
#